data_AF-A0A350YH60-F1
#
_entry.id   AF-A0A350YH60-F1
#
_cell.length_a   1.000
_cell.length_b   1.000
_cell.length_c   1.000
_cell.angle_alpha   90.00
_cell.angle_beta   90.00
_cell.angle_gamma   90.00
#
_symmetry.space_group_name_H-M   'P 1'
#
loop_
_entity.id
_entity.type
_entity.pdbx_description
1 polymer ?
#
loop_
_entity_poly.entity_id
_entity_poly.type
_entity_poly.pdbx_seq_one_letter_code
_entity_poly.pdbx_strand_id
1 'polypeptide(L)'
;EDIYTLSGTLKLTPRLDIKTRAYRGRSKVKGLHILPNHAALEADIKERQESFSKDATWIDAAVAEIKKTEGFGWGQHDATLIWDNKTTILAATENCPSCKGAMQHPCNDCHGLGFTVCQYCEGRGQEHCYHCNGRGEDPVNPGKTCPICNGTRFAICRQCQNTGKLPCPTCQGRGQTPCAQCQGAGVMTREAHIKSAARLSFSLGSTSGLPSGLLRAISRIGEDKIFKGHADVTIKPAAAPETADKTTILLEAKIAYADLKMRIGTKSGIVSCVGKLARLSGVPAFLDESLTDARRELVRAAHGAVPLEQTLTVRVLSDALKLALTGKVTPNDLRRLYPVGLSGEAAKEIMDNMTLALKTETRSTRIMTAILCIIISGAVFAGVLMTSFLSALPSITALLVKAALPVIVLGVNWAILTQTARWGLKRKFPTIAMTSKQNIGRTGYATLAAILVLYGAIVLAQRYFGG
;
A
#
# COMPACT_ATOMS: atom_id res chain seq x y z
N GLU A 1 25.77 39.34 13.11
CA GLU A 1 24.57 38.48 13.12
C GLU A 1 23.40 39.43 13.18
N ASP A 2 22.59 39.44 12.14
CA ASP A 2 21.43 40.31 12.06
C ASP A 2 20.19 39.48 12.38
N ILE A 3 19.37 39.97 13.31
CA ILE A 3 18.12 39.30 13.70
C ILE A 3 16.98 39.93 12.90
N TYR A 4 16.41 39.15 11.99
CA TYR A 4 15.23 39.55 11.21
C TYR A 4 13.96 39.03 11.87
N THR A 5 12.92 39.86 11.87
CA THR A 5 11.60 39.49 12.39
C THR A 5 10.65 39.27 11.21
N LEU A 6 10.06 38.08 11.14
CA LEU A 6 8.96 37.78 10.22
C LEU A 6 7.65 37.88 10.98
N SER A 7 6.68 38.59 10.40
CA SER A 7 5.29 38.55 10.87
C SER A 7 4.53 37.46 10.11
N GLY A 8 3.68 36.73 10.83
CA GLY A 8 2.76 35.74 10.28
C GLY A 8 1.40 35.90 10.93
N THR A 9 0.35 35.63 10.18
CA THR A 9 -1.04 35.67 10.68
C THR A 9 -1.60 34.26 10.63
N LEU A 10 -2.07 33.76 11.77
CA LEU A 10 -2.71 32.46 11.87
C LEU A 10 -4.20 32.66 12.07
N LYS A 11 -4.98 32.32 11.05
CA LYS A 11 -6.43 32.39 11.09
C LYS A 11 -7.00 31.07 11.60
N LEU A 12 -7.83 31.17 12.63
CA LEU A 12 -8.59 30.07 13.22
C LEU A 12 -10.03 30.16 12.75
N THR A 13 -10.53 29.07 12.18
CA THR A 13 -11.95 28.93 11.81
C THR A 13 -12.55 27.77 12.62
N PRO A 14 -13.64 27.98 13.38
CA PRO A 14 -14.24 26.95 14.20
C PRO A 14 -14.79 25.83 13.32
N ARG A 15 -14.50 24.58 13.68
CA ARG A 15 -14.99 23.40 12.96
C ARG A 15 -15.08 22.20 13.89
N LEU A 16 -16.17 21.47 13.87
CA LEU A 16 -16.25 20.20 14.59
C LEU A 16 -15.50 19.11 13.80
N ASP A 17 -14.63 18.36 14.47
CA ASP A 17 -14.09 17.10 13.95
C ASP A 17 -15.16 16.02 14.11
N ILE A 18 -15.77 15.63 13.00
CA ILE A 18 -16.88 14.69 12.96
C ILE A 18 -16.42 13.41 12.27
N LYS A 19 -16.36 12.31 13.02
CA LYS A 19 -16.07 10.98 12.49
C LYS A 19 -17.33 10.14 12.51
N THR A 20 -17.83 9.85 11.32
CA THR A 20 -19.02 9.00 11.15
C THR A 20 -18.65 7.54 10.98
N ARG A 21 -19.43 6.66 11.60
CA ARG A 21 -19.32 5.21 11.48
C ARG A 21 -20.71 4.65 11.20
N ALA A 22 -20.81 3.78 10.20
CA ALA A 22 -22.04 3.06 9.91
C ALA A 22 -21.80 1.56 10.15
N TYR A 23 -22.71 0.92 10.87
CA TYR A 23 -22.64 -0.52 11.11
C TYR A 23 -24.05 -1.12 11.28
N ARG A 24 -24.08 -2.45 11.37
CA ARG A 24 -25.29 -3.26 11.43
C ARG A 24 -25.69 -3.51 12.88
N GLY A 25 -26.98 -3.42 13.17
CA GLY A 25 -27.50 -3.57 14.53
C GLY A 25 -27.40 -2.30 15.36
N ARG A 26 -27.92 -2.35 16.59
CA ARG A 26 -28.01 -1.20 17.49
C ARG A 26 -26.66 -0.84 18.09
N SER A 27 -26.51 0.43 18.46
CA SER A 27 -25.35 0.89 19.24
C SER A 27 -25.25 0.22 20.59
N LYS A 28 -24.01 -0.17 20.93
CA LYS A 28 -23.63 -0.75 22.21
C LYS A 28 -22.85 0.23 23.08
N VAL A 29 -22.66 1.46 22.62
CA VAL A 29 -21.85 2.47 23.31
C VAL A 29 -22.72 3.13 24.39
N LYS A 30 -22.15 3.33 25.59
CA LYS A 30 -22.83 3.98 26.71
C LYS A 30 -22.71 5.50 26.59
N GLY A 31 -23.75 6.25 26.95
CA GLY A 31 -23.76 7.73 26.93
C GLY A 31 -24.08 8.35 25.57
N LEU A 32 -24.82 7.65 24.71
CA LEU A 32 -25.26 8.17 23.42
C LEU A 32 -26.49 9.06 23.52
N HIS A 33 -26.52 10.11 22.70
CA HIS A 33 -27.76 10.75 22.31
C HIS A 33 -28.34 10.03 21.09
N ILE A 34 -29.50 9.40 21.27
CA ILE A 34 -30.19 8.64 20.24
C ILE A 34 -31.16 9.56 19.50
N LEU A 35 -30.97 9.66 18.19
CA LEU A 35 -31.79 10.42 17.27
C LEU A 35 -32.72 9.48 16.47
N PRO A 36 -33.90 9.96 16.04
CA PRO A 36 -34.94 9.10 15.49
C PRO A 36 -34.60 8.50 14.12
N ASN A 37 -33.84 9.22 13.29
CA ASN A 37 -33.49 8.81 11.93
C ASN A 37 -32.16 9.46 11.48
N HIS A 38 -31.59 8.97 10.38
CA HIS A 38 -30.31 9.43 9.84
C HIS A 38 -30.39 10.89 9.38
N ALA A 39 -31.56 11.36 8.92
CA ALA A 39 -31.77 12.76 8.56
C ALA A 39 -31.70 13.70 9.78
N ALA A 40 -32.27 13.31 10.92
CA ALA A 40 -32.19 14.05 12.17
C ALA A 40 -30.76 14.06 12.73
N LEU A 41 -29.99 12.98 12.51
CA LEU A 41 -28.56 12.96 12.82
C LEU A 41 -27.79 14.00 12.02
N GLU A 42 -28.00 14.08 10.71
CA GLU A 42 -27.33 15.06 9.86
C GLU A 42 -27.77 16.50 10.19
N ALA A 43 -29.05 16.72 10.51
CA ALA A 43 -29.57 18.01 10.94
C ALA A 43 -28.96 18.47 12.29
N ASP A 44 -28.91 17.60 13.30
CA ASP A 44 -28.34 17.91 14.62
C ASP A 44 -26.84 18.21 14.53
N ILE A 45 -26.11 17.47 13.69
CA ILE A 45 -24.69 17.76 13.40
C ILE A 45 -24.52 19.16 12.81
N LYS A 46 -25.38 19.54 11.86
CA LYS A 46 -25.34 20.86 11.21
C LYS A 46 -25.68 21.97 12.20
N GLU A 47 -26.73 21.79 12.99
CA GLU A 47 -27.13 22.75 14.02
C GLU A 47 -26.03 22.95 15.07
N ARG A 48 -25.39 21.87 15.54
CA ARG A 48 -24.24 21.96 16.45
C ARG A 48 -23.05 22.69 15.84
N GLN A 49 -22.77 22.45 14.56
CA GLN A 49 -21.69 23.14 13.85
C GLN A 49 -21.98 24.64 13.75
N GLU A 50 -23.24 25.04 13.52
CA GLU A 50 -23.67 26.44 13.45
C GLU A 50 -23.66 27.12 14.83
N SER A 51 -24.16 26.44 15.87
CA SER A 51 -24.09 26.93 17.25
C SER A 51 -22.64 27.14 17.67
N PHE A 52 -21.79 26.13 17.42
CA PHE A 52 -20.38 26.18 17.77
C PHE A 52 -19.63 27.31 17.06
N SER A 53 -19.98 27.65 15.80
CA SER A 53 -19.40 28.82 15.14
C SER A 53 -19.80 30.15 15.78
N LYS A 54 -21.01 30.25 16.35
CA LYS A 54 -21.52 31.47 16.98
C LYS A 54 -21.01 31.66 18.41
N ASP A 55 -20.71 30.57 19.10
CA ASP A 55 -20.26 30.58 20.49
C ASP A 55 -18.79 31.01 20.59
N ALA A 56 -18.47 32.24 21.01
CA ALA A 56 -17.07 32.71 21.10
C ALA A 56 -16.20 31.97 22.15
N THR A 57 -16.77 31.05 22.93
CA THR A 57 -16.08 30.31 24.01
C THR A 57 -15.00 29.35 23.50
N TRP A 58 -15.06 28.94 22.23
CA TRP A 58 -14.06 28.06 21.63
C TRP A 58 -12.69 28.73 21.44
N ILE A 59 -12.65 30.08 21.39
CA ILE A 59 -11.44 30.85 21.07
C ILE A 59 -10.37 30.63 22.14
N ASP A 60 -10.73 30.77 23.42
CA ASP A 60 -9.79 30.62 24.54
C ASP A 60 -9.22 29.21 24.63
N ALA A 61 -10.07 28.20 24.41
CA ALA A 61 -9.66 26.80 24.36
C ALA A 61 -8.70 26.52 23.20
N ALA A 62 -9.00 27.05 22.01
CA ALA A 62 -8.16 26.91 20.83
C ALA A 62 -6.79 27.60 21.03
N VAL A 63 -6.76 28.82 21.58
CA VAL A 63 -5.51 29.54 21.89
C VAL A 63 -4.67 28.79 22.92
N ALA A 64 -5.30 28.23 23.96
CA ALA A 64 -4.61 27.44 24.98
C ALA A 64 -3.97 26.18 24.38
N GLU A 65 -4.63 25.52 23.43
CA GLU A 65 -4.09 24.34 22.75
C GLU A 65 -2.98 24.70 21.76
N ILE A 66 -3.09 25.80 21.01
CA ILE A 66 -2.02 26.29 20.12
C ILE A 66 -0.75 26.58 20.90
N LYS A 67 -0.86 27.11 22.12
CA LYS A 67 0.31 27.33 23.00
C LYS A 67 1.07 26.06 23.36
N LYS A 68 0.42 24.89 23.31
CA LYS A 68 1.07 23.58 23.52
C LYS A 68 1.71 23.04 22.25
N THR A 69 1.29 23.50 21.08
CA THR A 69 1.86 23.02 19.80
C THR A 69 3.22 23.64 19.54
N GLU A 70 4.19 22.81 19.11
CA GLU A 70 5.50 23.31 18.70
C GLU A 70 5.36 24.29 17.53
N GLY A 71 5.93 25.49 17.68
CA GLY A 71 5.88 26.53 16.66
C GLY A 71 4.54 27.25 16.54
N PHE A 72 3.60 27.06 17.47
CA PHE A 72 2.32 27.80 17.56
C PHE A 72 1.49 27.79 16.26
N GLY A 73 1.59 26.73 15.45
CA GLY A 73 0.90 26.63 14.16
C GLY A 73 1.56 27.38 12.99
N TRP A 74 2.81 27.85 13.15
CA TRP A 74 3.55 28.54 12.09
C TRP A 74 3.71 27.65 10.83
N GLY A 75 3.37 28.21 9.67
CA GLY A 75 3.47 27.51 8.38
C GLY A 75 2.47 26.38 8.18
N GLN A 76 1.47 26.23 9.06
CA GLN A 76 0.42 25.23 8.90
C GLN A 76 -0.70 25.73 7.99
N HIS A 77 -0.88 25.04 6.88
CA HIS A 77 -1.96 25.26 5.93
C HIS A 77 -2.96 24.11 6.07
N ASP A 78 -4.21 24.43 6.39
CA ASP A 78 -5.32 23.48 6.50
C ASP A 78 -5.19 22.39 7.57
N ALA A 79 -4.36 22.62 8.59
CA ALA A 79 -4.28 21.73 9.73
C ALA A 79 -5.54 21.82 10.60
N THR A 80 -5.92 20.71 11.23
CA THR A 80 -7.05 20.67 12.17
C THR A 80 -6.51 20.53 13.59
N LEU A 81 -6.78 21.53 14.42
CA LEU A 81 -6.45 21.54 15.84
C LEU A 81 -7.62 20.97 16.62
N ILE A 82 -7.42 19.90 17.39
CA ILE A 82 -8.45 19.26 18.22
C ILE A 82 -8.02 19.37 19.68
N TRP A 83 -8.88 19.90 20.55
CA TRP A 83 -8.58 20.08 21.98
C TRP A 83 -9.51 19.33 22.93
N ASP A 84 -10.59 18.72 22.42
CA ASP A 84 -11.54 18.00 23.25
C ASP A 84 -11.05 16.60 23.63
N ASN A 85 -10.97 16.37 24.95
CA ASN A 85 -10.72 15.05 25.53
C ASN A 85 -11.98 14.18 25.57
N LYS A 86 -13.16 14.79 25.68
CA LYS A 86 -14.45 14.09 25.70
C LYS A 86 -15.05 14.11 24.29
N THR A 87 -15.53 12.96 23.84
CA THR A 87 -16.18 12.84 22.52
C THR A 87 -17.68 12.77 22.75
N THR A 88 -18.43 13.69 22.15
CA THR A 88 -19.89 13.59 22.12
C THR A 88 -20.26 12.60 21.02
N ILE A 89 -21.07 11.60 21.36
CA ILE A 89 -21.47 10.55 20.42
C ILE A 89 -22.97 10.66 20.18
N LEU A 90 -23.32 10.93 18.93
CA LEU A 90 -24.70 10.89 18.44
C LEU A 90 -24.88 9.58 17.69
N ALA A 91 -26.06 8.95 17.78
CA ALA A 91 -26.43 7.94 16.80
C ALA A 91 -27.87 7.98 16.40
N ALA A 92 -28.11 7.55 15.18
CA ALA A 92 -29.44 7.25 14.68
C ALA A 92 -29.50 5.82 14.20
N THR A 93 -30.61 5.15 14.51
CA THR A 93 -30.85 3.76 14.11
C THR A 93 -32.11 3.71 13.26
N GLU A 94 -31.99 3.16 12.07
CA GLU A 94 -33.12 2.98 11.15
C GLU A 94 -33.30 1.52 10.80
N ASN A 95 -34.51 1.17 10.36
CA ASN A 95 -34.76 -0.14 9.81
C ASN A 95 -33.90 -0.37 8.57
N CYS A 96 -33.40 -1.60 8.41
CA CYS A 96 -32.65 -1.98 7.23
C CYS A 96 -33.51 -1.76 5.98
N PRO A 97 -33.02 -1.06 4.94
CA PRO A 97 -33.84 -0.72 3.78
C PRO A 97 -34.23 -1.95 2.96
N SER A 98 -33.40 -3.01 2.94
CA SER A 98 -33.76 -4.27 2.27
C SER A 98 -34.86 -5.05 3.00
N CYS A 99 -34.73 -5.30 4.31
CA CYS A 99 -35.69 -6.16 5.05
C CYS A 99 -36.73 -5.39 5.87
N LYS A 100 -36.68 -4.06 5.90
CA LYS A 100 -37.59 -3.18 6.65
C LYS A 100 -37.78 -3.58 8.12
N GLY A 101 -36.72 -4.08 8.76
CA GLY A 101 -36.77 -4.57 10.16
C GLY A 101 -37.08 -6.06 10.33
N ALA A 102 -37.45 -6.79 9.27
CA ALA A 102 -37.81 -8.21 9.35
C ALA A 102 -36.63 -9.16 9.63
N MET A 103 -35.39 -8.67 9.59
CA MET A 103 -34.12 -9.40 9.82
C MET A 103 -33.80 -10.50 8.80
N GLN A 104 -34.80 -11.08 8.14
CA GLN A 104 -34.69 -12.23 7.26
C GLN A 104 -35.49 -12.01 5.97
N HIS A 105 -35.16 -12.78 4.94
CA HIS A 105 -35.93 -12.89 3.70
C HIS A 105 -36.38 -14.34 3.52
N PRO A 106 -37.51 -14.59 2.80
CA PRO A 106 -37.82 -15.94 2.36
C PRO A 106 -36.63 -16.47 1.55
N CYS A 107 -36.25 -17.72 1.80
CA CYS A 107 -35.15 -18.34 1.06
C CYS A 107 -35.51 -18.39 -0.43
N ASN A 108 -34.64 -17.86 -1.28
CA ASN A 108 -34.89 -17.80 -2.73
C ASN A 108 -35.03 -19.19 -3.35
N ASP A 109 -34.34 -20.21 -2.82
CA ASP A 109 -34.28 -21.54 -3.43
C ASP A 109 -35.48 -22.43 -3.08
N CYS A 110 -36.13 -22.18 -1.94
CA CYS A 110 -37.33 -22.91 -1.53
C CYS A 110 -38.55 -22.01 -1.36
N HIS A 111 -38.47 -20.74 -1.72
CA HIS A 111 -39.51 -19.73 -1.60
C HIS A 111 -40.21 -19.68 -0.24
N GLY A 112 -39.47 -19.88 0.87
CA GLY A 112 -40.06 -19.92 2.20
C GLY A 112 -40.46 -21.30 2.73
N LEU A 113 -40.48 -22.34 1.90
CA LEU A 113 -41.00 -23.67 2.26
C LEU A 113 -40.08 -24.46 3.22
N GLY A 114 -38.79 -24.16 3.24
CA GLY A 114 -37.79 -24.89 4.03
C GLY A 114 -37.32 -26.21 3.41
N PHE A 115 -38.03 -26.73 2.40
CA PHE A 115 -37.66 -27.94 1.69
C PHE A 115 -37.66 -27.74 0.17
N THR A 116 -36.89 -28.55 -0.53
CA THR A 116 -36.94 -28.68 -1.99
C THR A 116 -37.46 -30.07 -2.36
N VAL A 117 -38.07 -30.19 -3.53
CA VAL A 117 -38.52 -31.50 -4.04
C VAL A 117 -37.30 -32.39 -4.23
N CYS A 118 -37.38 -33.63 -3.76
CA CYS A 118 -36.31 -34.60 -3.95
C CYS A 118 -36.14 -34.88 -5.44
N GLN A 119 -35.05 -34.37 -6.02
CA GLN A 119 -34.75 -34.52 -7.45
C GLN A 119 -34.55 -36.00 -7.85
N TYR A 120 -34.15 -36.84 -6.91
CA TYR A 120 -33.89 -38.26 -7.16
C TYR A 120 -35.15 -39.11 -7.34
N CYS A 121 -36.24 -38.79 -6.63
CA CYS A 121 -37.54 -39.47 -6.77
C CYS A 121 -38.64 -38.56 -7.33
N GLU A 122 -38.27 -37.35 -7.76
CA GLU A 122 -39.19 -36.32 -8.26
C GLU A 122 -40.38 -36.05 -7.32
N GLY A 123 -40.14 -36.13 -6.01
CA GLY A 123 -41.17 -35.92 -5.01
C GLY A 123 -42.04 -37.14 -4.66
N ARG A 124 -41.85 -38.28 -5.32
CA ARG A 124 -42.66 -39.50 -5.07
C ARG A 124 -42.39 -40.18 -3.73
N GLY A 125 -41.24 -39.90 -3.10
CA GLY A 125 -40.80 -40.59 -1.87
C GLY A 125 -40.31 -42.02 -2.10
N GLN A 126 -40.52 -42.57 -3.30
CA GLN A 126 -40.16 -43.93 -3.69
C GLN A 126 -39.31 -43.92 -4.96
N GLU A 127 -38.34 -44.82 -5.04
CA GLU A 127 -37.47 -45.05 -6.20
C GLU A 127 -37.68 -46.47 -6.74
N HIS A 128 -37.27 -46.74 -7.98
CA HIS A 128 -37.21 -48.13 -8.43
C HIS A 128 -36.31 -48.93 -7.51
N CYS A 129 -36.74 -50.14 -7.14
CA CYS A 129 -35.97 -50.97 -6.22
C CYS A 129 -34.56 -51.18 -6.78
N TYR A 130 -33.55 -50.65 -6.08
CA TYR A 130 -32.14 -50.71 -6.50
C TYR A 130 -31.58 -52.13 -6.59
N HIS A 131 -32.25 -53.09 -5.95
CA HIS A 131 -31.86 -54.49 -5.98
C HIS A 131 -32.37 -55.18 -7.24
N CYS A 132 -33.65 -55.03 -7.59
CA CYS A 132 -34.24 -55.70 -8.76
C CYS A 132 -34.40 -54.80 -10.00
N ASN A 133 -34.01 -53.53 -9.92
CA ASN A 133 -34.20 -52.49 -10.94
C ASN A 133 -35.65 -52.41 -11.45
N GLY A 134 -36.62 -52.50 -10.53
CA GLY A 134 -38.05 -52.41 -10.87
C GLY A 134 -38.69 -53.70 -11.37
N ARG A 135 -37.98 -54.82 -11.43
CA ARG A 135 -38.55 -56.11 -11.88
C ARG A 135 -39.52 -56.74 -10.88
N GLY A 136 -39.29 -56.54 -9.58
CA GLY A 136 -40.10 -57.16 -8.51
C GLY A 136 -39.67 -58.58 -8.12
N GLU A 137 -38.70 -59.15 -8.85
CA GLU A 137 -38.13 -60.48 -8.62
C GLU A 137 -36.68 -60.40 -8.13
N ASP A 138 -36.23 -61.40 -7.37
CA ASP A 138 -34.85 -61.52 -6.89
C ASP A 138 -33.88 -61.77 -8.08
N PRO A 139 -32.90 -60.87 -8.35
CA PRO A 139 -31.92 -61.07 -9.42
C PRO A 139 -31.06 -62.33 -9.27
N VAL A 140 -30.90 -62.81 -8.03
CA VAL A 140 -30.08 -63.98 -7.70
C VAL A 140 -30.90 -65.26 -7.76
N ASN A 141 -32.20 -65.20 -7.43
CA ASN A 141 -33.11 -66.34 -7.42
C ASN A 141 -34.37 -66.08 -8.26
N PRO A 142 -34.32 -66.30 -9.59
CA PRO A 142 -35.45 -66.11 -10.48
C PRO A 142 -36.69 -66.89 -10.00
N GLY A 143 -37.86 -66.23 -9.95
CA GLY A 143 -39.13 -66.82 -9.48
C GLY A 143 -39.45 -66.59 -7.99
N LYS A 144 -38.53 -66.00 -7.21
CA LYS A 144 -38.83 -65.49 -5.85
C LYS A 144 -39.07 -63.98 -5.87
N THR A 145 -39.95 -63.50 -5.00
CA THR A 145 -40.17 -62.05 -4.82
C THR A 145 -38.90 -61.37 -4.33
N CYS A 146 -38.62 -60.17 -4.85
CA CYS A 146 -37.46 -59.40 -4.43
C CYS A 146 -37.51 -59.13 -2.91
N PRO A 147 -36.47 -59.46 -2.12
CA PRO A 147 -36.49 -59.34 -0.67
C PRO A 147 -36.53 -57.88 -0.17
N ILE A 148 -36.20 -56.91 -1.03
CA ILE A 148 -36.15 -55.49 -0.66
C ILE A 148 -37.48 -54.77 -0.92
N CYS A 149 -38.16 -55.09 -2.03
CA CYS A 149 -39.44 -54.46 -2.37
C CYS A 149 -40.65 -55.38 -2.17
N ASN A 150 -40.46 -56.65 -1.80
CA ASN A 150 -41.50 -57.67 -1.63
C ASN A 150 -42.47 -57.73 -2.83
N GLY A 151 -41.93 -57.60 -4.05
CA GLY A 151 -42.73 -57.61 -5.29
C GLY A 151 -43.39 -56.28 -5.68
N THR A 152 -43.30 -55.23 -4.86
CA THR A 152 -43.91 -53.91 -5.17
C THR A 152 -43.16 -53.12 -6.25
N ARG A 153 -41.97 -53.58 -6.67
CA ARG A 153 -41.07 -52.96 -7.67
C ARG A 153 -40.44 -51.62 -7.25
N PHE A 154 -40.99 -50.96 -6.24
CA PHE A 154 -40.50 -49.71 -5.68
C PHE A 154 -39.89 -49.94 -4.29
N ALA A 155 -38.87 -49.15 -3.97
CA ALA A 155 -38.29 -49.09 -2.63
C ALA A 155 -38.38 -47.66 -2.10
N ILE A 156 -38.26 -47.49 -0.79
CA ILE A 156 -38.17 -46.17 -0.17
C ILE A 156 -36.97 -45.43 -0.78
N CYS A 157 -37.18 -44.21 -1.23
CA CYS A 157 -36.12 -43.37 -1.75
C CYS A 157 -35.04 -43.18 -0.68
N ARG A 158 -33.82 -43.61 -0.96
CA ARG A 158 -32.69 -43.56 -0.02
C ARG A 158 -32.26 -42.13 0.33
N GLN A 159 -32.53 -41.17 -0.55
CA GLN A 159 -32.18 -39.76 -0.31
C GLN A 159 -33.17 -39.05 0.62
N CYS A 160 -34.48 -39.20 0.39
CA CYS A 160 -35.50 -38.47 1.15
C CYS A 160 -36.24 -39.33 2.19
N GLN A 161 -35.94 -40.62 2.28
CA GLN A 161 -36.50 -41.54 3.26
C GLN A 161 -38.04 -41.49 3.29
N ASN A 162 -38.68 -41.66 2.13
CA ASN A 162 -40.14 -41.64 1.94
C ASN A 162 -40.83 -40.26 2.05
N THR A 163 -40.11 -39.19 2.37
CA THR A 163 -40.74 -37.86 2.53
C THR A 163 -41.01 -37.14 1.21
N GLY A 164 -40.36 -37.54 0.12
CA GLY A 164 -40.40 -36.85 -1.18
C GLY A 164 -39.72 -35.47 -1.17
N LYS A 165 -39.21 -35.03 -0.02
CA LYS A 165 -38.71 -33.67 0.22
C LYS A 165 -37.34 -33.74 0.86
N LEU A 166 -36.45 -32.83 0.48
CA LEU A 166 -35.16 -32.68 1.13
C LEU A 166 -35.11 -31.32 1.82
N PRO A 167 -34.47 -31.21 2.99
CA PRO A 167 -34.24 -29.91 3.59
C PRO A 167 -33.50 -29.03 2.59
N CYS A 168 -33.97 -27.80 2.39
CA CYS A 168 -33.36 -26.89 1.43
C CYS A 168 -31.88 -26.69 1.82
N PRO A 169 -30.92 -26.90 0.90
CA PRO A 169 -29.49 -26.84 1.24
C PRO A 169 -29.06 -25.44 1.69
N THR A 170 -29.74 -24.40 1.20
CA THR A 170 -29.38 -22.99 1.42
C THR A 170 -29.87 -22.46 2.78
N CYS A 171 -31.09 -22.82 3.20
CA CYS A 171 -31.64 -22.41 4.50
C CYS A 171 -31.63 -23.53 5.55
N GLN A 172 -31.14 -24.73 5.19
CA GLN A 172 -31.07 -25.90 6.05
C GLN A 172 -32.40 -26.24 6.74
N GLY A 173 -33.51 -26.18 6.01
CA GLY A 173 -34.84 -26.46 6.58
C GLY A 173 -35.61 -25.25 7.12
N ARG A 174 -34.94 -24.10 7.34
CA ARG A 174 -35.57 -22.96 8.05
C ARG A 174 -36.57 -22.16 7.22
N GLY A 175 -36.53 -22.29 5.90
CA GLY A 175 -37.36 -21.52 4.96
C GLY A 175 -36.96 -20.04 4.82
N GLN A 176 -36.16 -19.51 5.74
CA GLN A 176 -35.71 -18.11 5.75
C GLN A 176 -34.19 -18.02 5.73
N THR A 177 -33.68 -16.97 5.09
CA THR A 177 -32.26 -16.63 5.08
C THR A 177 -32.05 -15.27 5.76
N PRO A 178 -30.97 -15.08 6.53
CA PRO A 178 -30.69 -13.79 7.13
C PRO A 178 -30.51 -12.73 6.05
N CYS A 179 -31.05 -11.54 6.28
CA CYS A 179 -30.92 -10.44 5.34
C CYS A 179 -29.43 -10.12 5.11
N ALA A 180 -28.96 -10.19 3.86
CA ALA A 180 -27.55 -10.00 3.54
C ALA A 180 -27.04 -8.59 3.92
N GLN A 181 -27.89 -7.58 3.81
CA GLN A 181 -27.52 -6.19 4.07
C GLN A 181 -27.27 -5.91 5.56
N CYS A 182 -28.12 -6.42 6.45
CA CYS A 182 -28.01 -6.23 7.91
C CYS A 182 -27.52 -7.47 8.67
N GLN A 183 -27.25 -8.58 7.98
CA GLN A 183 -26.83 -9.87 8.54
C GLN A 183 -27.71 -10.37 9.70
N GLY A 184 -29.03 -10.19 9.57
CA GLY A 184 -29.97 -10.60 10.62
C GLY A 184 -30.17 -9.57 11.74
N ALA A 185 -29.52 -8.41 11.69
CA ALA A 185 -29.70 -7.39 12.73
C ALA A 185 -31.00 -6.58 12.61
N GLY A 186 -31.61 -6.53 11.41
CA GLY A 186 -32.87 -5.83 11.13
C GLY A 186 -32.76 -4.30 11.05
N VAL A 187 -31.72 -3.72 11.65
CA VAL A 187 -31.49 -2.27 11.73
C VAL A 187 -30.08 -1.90 11.31
N MET A 188 -29.93 -0.65 10.89
CA MET A 188 -28.67 -0.01 10.51
C MET A 188 -28.47 1.24 11.38
N THR A 189 -27.34 1.29 12.07
CA THR A 189 -27.00 2.42 12.94
C THR A 189 -25.88 3.23 12.33
N ARG A 190 -26.04 4.56 12.37
CA ARG A 190 -24.99 5.54 12.09
C ARG A 190 -24.63 6.24 13.39
N GLU A 191 -23.35 6.27 13.71
CA GLU A 191 -22.75 6.99 14.83
C GLU A 191 -21.92 8.16 14.31
N ALA A 192 -22.03 9.31 14.95
CA ALA A 192 -21.15 10.46 14.74
C ALA A 192 -20.41 10.77 16.03
N HIS A 193 -19.08 10.66 15.97
CA HIS A 193 -18.18 11.07 17.04
C HIS A 193 -17.76 12.50 16.78
N ILE A 194 -18.17 13.41 17.66
CA ILE A 194 -17.96 14.85 17.53
C ILE A 194 -16.95 15.31 18.56
N LYS A 195 -15.95 16.07 18.10
CA LYS A 195 -15.00 16.79 18.93
C LYS A 195 -14.89 18.24 18.49
N SER A 196 -14.67 19.14 19.43
CA SER A 196 -14.36 20.55 19.11
C SER A 196 -12.99 20.65 18.46
N ALA A 197 -12.94 21.38 17.36
CA ALA A 197 -11.72 21.63 16.62
C ALA A 197 -11.74 23.01 15.94
N ALA A 198 -10.58 23.40 15.40
CA ALA A 198 -10.44 24.59 14.57
C ALA A 198 -9.55 24.26 13.38
N ARG A 199 -9.90 24.81 12.22
CA ARG A 199 -9.03 24.80 11.04
C ARG A 199 -8.03 25.94 11.15
N LEU A 200 -6.76 25.61 10.97
CA LEU A 200 -5.64 26.53 10.96
C LEU A 200 -5.33 26.94 9.52
N SER A 201 -5.19 28.24 9.28
CA SER A 201 -4.76 28.80 8.01
C SER A 201 -3.70 29.87 8.27
N PHE A 202 -2.45 29.57 7.93
CA PHE A 202 -1.34 30.49 8.08
C PHE A 202 -1.14 31.35 6.83
N SER A 203 -0.87 32.65 7.03
CA SER A 203 -0.42 33.57 5.98
C SER A 203 0.80 34.35 6.44
N LEU A 204 1.87 34.28 5.63
CA LEU A 204 3.08 35.05 5.88
C LEU A 204 2.85 36.53 5.56
N GLY A 205 3.34 37.42 6.44
CA GLY A 205 3.30 38.87 6.26
C GLY A 205 4.27 39.38 5.20
N SER A 206 4.43 40.71 5.12
CA SER A 206 5.28 41.34 4.11
C SER A 206 6.74 40.90 4.23
N THR A 207 7.29 40.38 3.12
CA THR A 207 8.68 39.93 3.01
C THR A 207 9.60 40.95 2.32
N SER A 208 9.12 42.17 2.06
CA SER A 208 9.80 43.16 1.22
C SER A 208 11.10 43.73 1.82
N GLY A 209 11.28 43.65 3.14
CA GLY A 209 12.48 44.14 3.84
C GLY A 209 13.57 43.09 4.09
N LEU A 210 13.42 41.86 3.59
CA LEU A 210 14.32 40.76 3.91
C LEU A 210 15.45 40.61 2.87
N PRO A 211 16.67 40.24 3.31
CA PRO A 211 17.76 39.91 2.40
C PRO A 211 17.36 38.80 1.43
N SER A 212 17.81 38.90 0.18
CA SER A 212 17.51 37.90 -0.86
C SER A 212 18.02 36.50 -0.51
N GLY A 213 19.13 36.39 0.23
CA GLY A 213 19.64 35.11 0.75
C GLY A 213 18.72 34.48 1.79
N LEU A 214 18.12 35.29 2.67
CA LEU A 214 17.14 34.83 3.66
C LEU A 214 15.85 34.35 2.99
N LEU A 215 15.34 35.08 1.99
CA LEU A 215 14.17 34.66 1.19
C LEU A 215 14.38 33.30 0.52
N ARG A 216 15.57 33.07 -0.07
CA ARG A 216 15.94 31.79 -0.67
C ARG A 216 16.07 30.68 0.38
N ALA A 217 16.52 30.99 1.58
CA ALA A 217 16.59 30.01 2.66
C ALA A 217 15.20 29.63 3.17
N ILE A 218 14.31 30.60 3.36
CA ILE A 218 12.91 30.38 3.75
C ILE A 218 12.19 29.49 2.73
N SER A 219 12.29 29.80 1.43
CA SER A 219 11.66 29.00 0.39
C SER A 219 12.21 27.58 0.30
N ARG A 220 13.48 27.36 0.65
CA ARG A 220 14.12 26.03 0.63
C ARG A 220 13.85 25.21 1.89
N ILE A 221 13.76 25.85 3.06
CA ILE A 221 13.43 25.19 4.33
C ILE A 221 11.94 24.81 4.35
N GLY A 222 11.09 25.67 3.78
CA GLY A 222 9.64 25.59 3.86
C GLY A 222 9.12 26.24 5.14
N GLU A 223 7.99 26.94 5.04
CA GLU A 223 7.39 27.67 6.17
C GLU A 223 7.12 26.78 7.38
N ASP A 224 6.68 25.54 7.14
CA ASP A 224 6.36 24.50 8.12
C ASP A 224 7.54 24.01 8.96
N LYS A 225 8.76 24.35 8.57
CA LYS A 225 10.00 23.86 9.23
C LYS A 225 10.85 24.98 9.80
N ILE A 226 10.45 26.23 9.61
CA ILE A 226 11.18 27.38 10.14
C ILE A 226 11.25 27.33 11.67
N PHE A 227 10.15 26.96 12.34
CA PHE A 227 10.15 26.83 13.80
C PHE A 227 11.04 25.69 14.32
N LYS A 228 11.48 24.75 13.46
CA LYS A 228 12.34 23.62 13.85
C LYS A 228 13.80 24.05 13.89
N GLY A 229 14.15 24.85 14.89
CA GLY A 229 15.53 25.27 15.17
C GLY A 229 16.07 26.37 14.25
N HIS A 230 15.26 26.95 13.36
CA HIS A 230 15.66 28.09 12.54
C HIS A 230 15.14 29.43 13.05
N ALA A 231 13.95 29.44 13.68
CA ALA A 231 13.36 30.66 14.24
C ALA A 231 12.77 30.43 15.63
N ASP A 232 12.82 31.49 16.45
CA ASP A 232 12.03 31.57 17.67
C ASP A 232 10.69 32.24 17.34
N VAL A 233 9.63 31.45 17.36
CA VAL A 233 8.26 31.95 17.15
C VAL A 233 7.69 32.39 18.49
N THR A 234 7.05 33.55 18.52
CA THR A 234 6.34 34.09 19.67
C THR A 234 4.95 34.54 19.24
N ILE A 235 3.96 34.35 20.11
CA ILE A 235 2.60 34.86 19.88
C ILE A 235 2.57 36.31 20.35
N LYS A 236 2.23 37.23 19.46
CA LYS A 236 1.82 38.57 19.87
C LYS A 236 0.33 38.55 20.16
N PRO A 237 -0.12 39.15 21.28
CA PRO A 237 -1.55 39.32 21.51
C PRO A 237 -2.11 40.15 20.35
N ALA A 238 -2.97 39.52 19.55
CA ALA A 238 -3.71 40.21 18.51
C ALA A 238 -4.72 41.16 19.17
N ALA A 239 -5.04 42.26 18.50
CA ALA A 239 -6.17 43.11 18.84
C ALA A 239 -7.44 42.25 18.98
N ALA A 240 -8.37 42.70 19.83
CA ALA A 240 -9.58 42.00 20.24
C ALA A 240 -10.21 41.11 19.15
N PRO A 241 -10.78 39.94 19.51
CA PRO A 241 -11.38 39.03 18.54
C PRO A 241 -12.34 39.78 17.63
N GLU A 242 -12.02 39.84 16.33
CA GLU A 242 -12.77 40.67 15.37
C GLU A 242 -14.21 40.18 15.22
N THR A 243 -14.46 38.86 15.30
CA THR A 243 -15.79 38.22 15.25
C THR A 243 -15.76 36.80 15.84
N ALA A 244 -16.91 36.28 16.31
CA ALA A 244 -17.02 34.90 16.84
C ALA A 244 -16.72 33.83 15.77
N ASP A 245 -16.94 34.14 14.49
CA ASP A 245 -16.78 33.20 13.38
C ASP A 245 -15.31 32.97 12.99
N LYS A 246 -14.41 33.93 13.26
CA LYS A 246 -12.99 33.89 12.86
C LYS A 246 -12.13 34.64 13.87
N THR A 247 -11.09 33.98 14.38
CA THR A 247 -10.06 34.64 15.20
C THR A 247 -8.72 34.59 14.48
N THR A 248 -8.01 35.72 14.48
CA THR A 248 -6.66 35.80 13.90
C THR A 248 -5.64 36.00 15.02
N ILE A 249 -4.60 35.18 15.03
CA ILE A 249 -3.46 35.30 15.95
C ILE A 249 -2.28 35.87 15.18
N LEU A 250 -1.66 36.92 15.71
CA LEU A 250 -0.42 37.46 15.17
C LEU A 250 0.76 36.68 15.75
N LEU A 251 1.58 36.12 14.87
CA LEU A 251 2.80 35.39 15.21
C LEU A 251 4.01 36.20 14.74
N GLU A 252 5.07 36.19 15.53
CA GLU A 252 6.36 36.74 15.15
C GLU A 252 7.46 35.70 15.26
N ALA A 253 8.19 35.48 14.17
CA ALA A 253 9.34 34.60 14.12
C ALA A 253 10.63 35.42 14.02
N LYS A 254 11.50 35.30 15.02
CA LYS A 254 12.84 35.90 15.03
C LYS A 254 13.85 34.92 14.42
N ILE A 255 14.53 35.33 13.36
CA ILE A 255 15.49 34.52 12.61
C ILE A 255 16.85 35.21 12.62
N ALA A 256 17.85 34.50 13.13
CA ALA A 256 19.25 34.88 12.98
C ALA A 256 19.72 34.67 11.55
N TYR A 257 20.37 35.68 10.96
CA TYR A 257 20.91 35.63 9.61
C TYR A 257 22.30 36.27 9.56
N ALA A 258 23.19 35.70 8.73
CA ALA A 258 24.47 36.31 8.42
C ALA A 258 24.92 35.90 7.01
N ASP A 259 25.46 36.85 6.25
CA ASP A 259 26.14 36.58 4.99
C ASP A 259 27.65 36.50 5.19
N LEU A 260 28.23 35.34 4.83
CA LEU A 260 29.66 35.08 4.93
C LEU A 260 30.27 35.09 3.53
N LYS A 261 31.23 35.98 3.29
CA LYS A 261 32.06 35.91 2.08
C LYS A 261 33.12 34.82 2.29
N MET A 262 33.01 33.72 1.56
CA MET A 262 33.96 32.61 1.67
C MET A 262 34.60 32.26 0.33
N ARG A 263 35.84 31.78 0.39
CA ARG A 263 36.59 31.28 -0.75
C ARG A 263 37.00 29.84 -0.47
N ILE A 264 36.56 28.93 -1.34
CA ILE A 264 36.89 27.50 -1.29
C ILE A 264 37.62 27.17 -2.59
N GLY A 265 38.94 27.01 -2.51
CA GLY A 265 39.80 26.84 -3.68
C GLY A 265 39.75 28.06 -4.61
N THR A 266 39.38 27.82 -5.87
CA THR A 266 39.21 28.82 -6.93
C THR A 266 37.86 29.53 -6.87
N LYS A 267 36.86 28.98 -6.16
CA LYS A 267 35.50 29.51 -6.11
C LYS A 267 35.31 30.41 -4.89
N SER A 268 34.92 31.66 -5.12
CA SER A 268 34.42 32.57 -4.08
C SER A 268 32.91 32.72 -4.18
N GLY A 269 32.22 32.74 -3.04
CA GLY A 269 30.78 32.95 -2.98
C GLY A 269 30.35 33.58 -1.66
N ILE A 270 29.20 34.23 -1.68
CA ILE A 270 28.52 34.66 -0.46
C ILE A 270 27.66 33.48 0.00
N VAL A 271 27.90 33.03 1.23
CA VAL A 271 27.17 31.94 1.86
C VAL A 271 26.35 32.50 3.01
N SER A 272 25.04 32.33 2.88
CA SER A 272 24.09 32.77 3.88
C SER A 272 23.93 31.70 4.95
N CYS A 273 24.06 32.09 6.21
CA CYS A 273 23.82 31.26 7.39
C CYS A 273 22.46 31.61 7.98
N VAL A 274 21.60 30.62 8.20
CA VAL A 274 20.22 30.85 8.65
C VAL A 274 19.87 30.04 9.90
N GLY A 275 19.37 30.77 10.89
CA GLY A 275 18.80 30.26 12.13
C GLY A 275 19.82 29.72 13.13
N LYS A 276 19.34 29.26 14.28
CA LYS A 276 20.19 28.78 15.39
C LYS A 276 21.03 27.56 15.02
N LEU A 277 20.54 26.71 14.12
CA LEU A 277 21.27 25.56 13.57
C LEU A 277 22.31 25.94 12.50
N ALA A 278 22.52 27.23 12.22
CA ALA A 278 23.51 27.76 11.27
C ALA A 278 23.46 27.06 9.90
N ARG A 279 22.25 26.92 9.33
CA ARG A 279 22.11 26.22 8.05
C ARG A 279 22.69 27.06 6.93
N LEU A 280 23.66 26.48 6.23
CA LEU A 280 24.33 27.14 5.11
C LEU A 280 23.49 27.05 3.83
N SER A 281 23.35 28.18 3.14
CA SER A 281 22.73 28.31 1.83
C SER A 281 23.65 29.08 0.88
N GLY A 282 23.58 28.79 -0.41
CA GLY A 282 24.43 29.44 -1.42
C GLY A 282 25.88 28.96 -1.47
N VAL A 283 26.22 27.87 -0.77
CA VAL A 283 27.58 27.29 -0.84
C VAL A 283 27.87 26.84 -2.28
N PRO A 284 28.98 27.31 -2.89
CA PRO A 284 29.34 26.89 -4.24
C PRO A 284 29.55 25.38 -4.31
N ALA A 285 29.28 24.77 -5.45
CA ALA A 285 29.53 23.35 -5.69
C ALA A 285 31.04 23.09 -5.84
N PHE A 286 31.75 23.09 -4.71
CA PHE A 286 33.19 22.88 -4.66
C PHE A 286 33.56 21.40 -4.83
N LEU A 287 32.65 20.48 -4.48
CA LEU A 287 32.93 19.05 -4.61
C LEU A 287 33.01 18.63 -6.08
N ASP A 288 32.22 19.25 -6.95
CA ASP A 288 32.20 18.93 -8.39
C ASP A 288 33.59 18.99 -9.03
N GLU A 289 34.38 20.00 -8.67
CA GLU A 289 35.76 20.20 -9.17
C GLU A 289 36.71 19.17 -8.56
N SER A 290 36.63 18.95 -7.25
CA SER A 290 37.45 17.95 -6.54
C SER A 290 37.16 16.51 -6.95
N LEU A 291 35.96 16.23 -7.45
CA LEU A 291 35.51 14.89 -7.86
C LEU A 291 35.72 14.62 -9.34
N THR A 292 36.30 15.54 -10.11
CA THR A 292 36.42 15.42 -11.57
C THR A 292 37.14 14.14 -11.99
N ASP A 293 38.28 13.83 -11.37
CA ASP A 293 39.06 12.65 -11.72
C ASP A 293 38.37 11.36 -11.26
N ALA A 294 37.78 11.37 -10.06
CA ALA A 294 37.02 10.23 -9.54
C ALA A 294 35.77 9.92 -10.39
N ARG A 295 35.07 10.96 -10.87
CA ARG A 295 33.95 10.82 -11.81
C ARG A 295 34.39 10.25 -13.15
N ARG A 296 35.53 10.71 -13.69
CA ARG A 296 36.09 10.20 -14.93
C ARG A 296 36.41 8.70 -14.83
N GLU A 297 37.01 8.27 -13.72
CA GLU A 297 37.27 6.86 -13.46
C GLU A 297 35.97 6.04 -13.31
N LEU A 298 34.94 6.60 -12.65
CA LEU A 298 33.63 5.95 -12.58
C LEU A 298 32.99 5.75 -13.96
N VAL A 299 33.10 6.73 -14.86
CA VAL A 299 32.63 6.60 -16.25
C VAL A 299 33.39 5.48 -16.98
N ARG A 300 34.71 5.39 -16.79
CA ARG A 300 35.51 4.30 -17.36
C ARG A 300 35.07 2.93 -16.83
N ALA A 301 34.78 2.81 -15.54
CA ALA A 301 34.23 1.59 -14.95
C ALA A 301 32.82 1.27 -15.45
N ALA A 302 32.00 2.30 -15.68
CA ALA A 302 30.65 2.13 -16.25
C ALA A 302 30.68 1.46 -17.63
N HIS A 303 31.70 1.80 -18.44
CA HIS A 303 31.94 1.19 -19.75
C HIS A 303 32.78 -0.11 -19.70
N GLY A 304 33.21 -0.56 -18.52
CA GLY A 304 33.93 -1.82 -18.33
C GLY A 304 35.43 -1.75 -18.61
N ALA A 305 36.01 -0.55 -18.71
CA ALA A 305 37.45 -0.37 -18.93
C ALA A 305 38.28 -0.62 -17.66
N VAL A 306 37.68 -0.48 -16.48
CA VAL A 306 38.36 -0.58 -15.18
C VAL A 306 37.41 -1.27 -14.17
N PRO A 307 37.89 -2.15 -13.27
CA PRO A 307 37.06 -2.74 -12.23
C PRO A 307 36.48 -1.67 -11.29
N LEU A 308 35.21 -1.83 -10.90
CA LEU A 308 34.52 -0.86 -10.04
C LEU A 308 35.26 -0.61 -8.71
N GLU A 309 35.90 -1.63 -8.14
CA GLU A 309 36.64 -1.54 -6.86
C GLU A 309 37.75 -0.48 -6.88
N GLN A 310 38.42 -0.29 -8.02
CA GLN A 310 39.51 0.68 -8.17
C GLN A 310 39.01 2.13 -8.21
N THR A 311 37.74 2.35 -8.51
CA THR A 311 37.12 3.68 -8.56
C THR A 311 36.66 4.18 -7.18
N LEU A 312 36.56 3.31 -6.18
CA LEU A 312 35.98 3.62 -4.87
C LEU A 312 36.98 4.29 -3.91
N THR A 313 37.98 4.99 -4.43
CA THR A 313 38.99 5.71 -3.65
C THR A 313 38.39 6.87 -2.86
N VAL A 314 37.30 7.46 -3.36
CA VAL A 314 36.63 8.61 -2.74
C VAL A 314 35.38 8.18 -1.97
N ARG A 315 35.21 8.75 -0.77
CA ARG A 315 34.07 8.48 0.13
C ARG A 315 32.71 8.68 -0.56
N VAL A 316 32.57 9.73 -1.38
CA VAL A 316 31.32 10.03 -2.12
C VAL A 316 30.90 8.86 -3.01
N LEU A 317 31.86 8.22 -3.71
CA LEU A 317 31.59 7.08 -4.58
C LEU A 317 31.28 5.81 -3.77
N SER A 318 31.97 5.61 -2.65
CA SER A 318 31.65 4.54 -1.70
C SER A 318 30.23 4.66 -1.13
N ASP A 319 29.79 5.87 -0.80
CA ASP A 319 28.44 6.11 -0.30
C ASP A 319 27.39 6.00 -1.41
N ALA A 320 27.71 6.44 -2.64
CA ALA A 320 26.87 6.23 -3.82
C ALA A 320 26.67 4.73 -4.12
N LEU A 321 27.72 3.91 -3.99
CA LEU A 321 27.63 2.46 -4.12
C LEU A 321 26.71 1.85 -3.06
N LYS A 322 26.86 2.25 -1.79
CA LYS A 322 25.97 1.80 -0.70
C LYS A 322 24.51 2.15 -0.99
N LEU A 323 24.24 3.37 -1.47
CA LEU A 323 22.90 3.80 -1.84
C LEU A 323 22.34 2.97 -3.00
N ALA A 324 23.14 2.72 -4.04
CA ALA A 324 22.74 1.89 -5.18
C ALA A 324 22.43 0.45 -4.77
N LEU A 325 23.25 -0.16 -3.89
CA LEU A 325 23.04 -1.52 -3.39
C LEU A 325 21.85 -1.65 -2.42
N THR A 326 21.51 -0.57 -1.72
CA THR A 326 20.32 -0.48 -0.86
C THR A 326 19.04 -0.10 -1.63
N GLY A 327 19.10 0.03 -2.96
CA GLY A 327 17.94 0.34 -3.82
C GLY A 327 17.56 1.82 -3.86
N LYS A 328 18.34 2.69 -3.21
CA LYS A 328 18.18 4.15 -3.22
C LYS A 328 18.98 4.75 -4.36
N VAL A 329 18.43 4.68 -5.57
CA VAL A 329 19.13 5.09 -6.80
C VAL A 329 18.94 6.57 -7.12
N THR A 330 18.13 7.30 -6.34
CA THR A 330 17.80 8.69 -6.70
C THR A 330 18.98 9.64 -6.42
N PRO A 331 19.23 10.63 -7.29
CA PRO A 331 20.26 11.65 -7.04
C PRO A 331 20.03 12.42 -5.73
N ASN A 332 18.77 12.53 -5.32
CA ASN A 332 18.38 13.20 -4.08
C ASN A 332 18.83 12.44 -2.82
N ASP A 333 18.92 11.10 -2.86
CA ASP A 333 19.42 10.32 -1.73
C ASP A 333 20.91 10.59 -1.47
N LEU A 334 21.71 10.72 -2.53
CA LEU A 334 23.12 11.10 -2.40
C LEU A 334 23.27 12.54 -1.89
N ARG A 335 22.44 13.47 -2.39
CA ARG A 335 22.43 14.87 -1.92
C ARG A 335 21.96 15.04 -0.48
N ARG A 336 21.25 14.07 0.10
CA ARG A 336 20.90 14.09 1.53
C ARG A 336 22.11 13.78 2.41
N LEU A 337 23.04 12.94 1.94
CA LEU A 337 24.30 12.68 2.63
C LEU A 337 25.28 13.85 2.48
N TYR A 338 25.23 14.54 1.34
CA TYR A 338 26.06 15.70 1.02
C TYR A 338 25.18 16.92 0.72
N PRO A 339 24.54 17.52 1.75
CA PRO A 339 23.61 18.65 1.58
C PRO A 339 24.27 19.93 1.06
N VAL A 340 25.60 19.98 1.16
CA VAL A 340 26.46 21.12 0.84
C VAL A 340 27.56 20.66 -0.11
N GLY A 341 27.90 21.49 -1.12
CA GLY A 341 29.07 21.31 -1.96
C GLY A 341 28.90 20.39 -3.19
N LEU A 342 27.90 19.51 -3.22
CA LEU A 342 27.61 18.62 -4.37
C LEU A 342 26.44 19.18 -5.20
N SER A 343 26.66 19.41 -6.50
CA SER A 343 25.59 19.86 -7.39
C SER A 343 24.58 18.75 -7.73
N GLY A 344 23.41 19.17 -8.22
CA GLY A 344 22.38 18.23 -8.68
C GLY A 344 22.83 17.42 -9.91
N GLU A 345 23.59 18.05 -10.80
CA GLU A 345 24.10 17.44 -12.04
C GLU A 345 25.18 16.41 -11.73
N ALA A 346 26.17 16.76 -10.89
CA ALA A 346 27.21 15.83 -10.48
C ALA A 346 26.63 14.64 -9.71
N ALA A 347 25.67 14.86 -8.79
CA ALA A 347 25.01 13.78 -8.07
C ALA A 347 24.26 12.83 -9.02
N LYS A 348 23.60 13.38 -10.05
CA LYS A 348 22.88 12.59 -11.07
C LYS A 348 23.86 11.73 -11.87
N GLU A 349 24.92 12.35 -12.39
CA GLU A 349 25.94 11.65 -13.17
C GLU A 349 26.62 10.53 -12.36
N ILE A 350 26.95 10.78 -11.09
CA ILE A 350 27.54 9.77 -10.20
C ILE A 350 26.58 8.58 -10.03
N MET A 351 25.31 8.83 -9.73
CA MET A 351 24.35 7.74 -9.50
C MET A 351 24.04 6.96 -10.78
N ASP A 352 23.88 7.65 -11.92
CA ASP A 352 23.62 7.01 -13.22
C ASP A 352 24.79 6.12 -13.63
N ASN A 353 26.02 6.64 -13.57
CA ASN A 353 27.23 5.87 -13.90
C ASN A 353 27.52 4.75 -12.89
N MET A 354 27.22 4.94 -11.60
CA MET A 354 27.34 3.89 -10.58
C MET A 354 26.40 2.72 -10.89
N THR A 355 25.16 2.99 -11.30
CA THR A 355 24.22 1.92 -11.66
C THR A 355 24.63 1.21 -12.94
N LEU A 356 25.22 1.93 -13.89
CA LEU A 356 25.74 1.37 -15.12
C LEU A 356 26.96 0.49 -14.84
N ALA A 357 27.90 0.97 -14.01
CA ALA A 357 29.07 0.20 -13.59
C ALA A 357 28.68 -1.09 -12.85
N LEU A 358 27.70 -1.05 -11.93
CA LEU A 358 27.17 -2.25 -11.28
C LEU A 358 26.58 -3.27 -12.27
N LYS A 359 25.89 -2.80 -13.32
CA LYS A 359 25.35 -3.68 -14.37
C LYS A 359 26.47 -4.30 -15.20
N THR A 360 27.50 -3.51 -15.54
CA THR A 360 28.66 -3.98 -16.30
C THR A 360 29.45 -5.00 -15.49
N GLU A 361 29.68 -4.74 -14.20
CA GLU A 361 30.40 -5.62 -13.28
C GLU A 361 29.69 -6.98 -13.08
N THR A 362 28.36 -6.97 -13.06
CA THR A 362 27.55 -8.20 -12.93
C THR A 362 27.20 -8.84 -14.27
N ARG A 363 27.63 -8.28 -15.41
CA ARG A 363 27.26 -8.78 -16.74
C ARG A 363 27.78 -10.18 -16.98
N SER A 364 29.06 -10.43 -16.70
CA SER A 364 29.69 -11.73 -16.93
C SER A 364 29.03 -12.84 -16.09
N THR A 365 28.81 -12.58 -14.79
CA THR A 365 28.15 -13.54 -13.89
C THR A 365 26.71 -13.83 -14.29
N ARG A 366 25.96 -12.82 -14.76
CA ARG A 366 24.59 -12.97 -15.28
C ARG A 366 24.55 -13.79 -16.57
N ILE A 367 25.47 -13.57 -17.51
CA ILE A 367 25.53 -14.32 -18.77
C ILE A 367 25.88 -15.79 -18.51
N MET A 368 26.89 -16.05 -17.68
CA MET A 368 27.27 -17.43 -17.32
C MET A 368 26.13 -18.18 -16.64
N THR A 369 25.44 -17.52 -15.70
CA THR A 369 24.26 -18.10 -15.05
C THR A 369 23.13 -18.35 -16.06
N ALA A 370 22.88 -17.40 -16.96
CA ALA A 370 21.83 -17.54 -17.98
C ALA A 370 22.06 -18.74 -18.90
N ILE A 371 23.29 -18.93 -19.38
CA ILE A 371 23.65 -20.09 -20.22
C ILE A 371 23.41 -21.39 -19.46
N LEU A 372 23.88 -21.46 -18.20
CA LEU A 372 23.69 -22.64 -17.35
C LEU A 372 22.21 -22.94 -17.10
N CYS A 373 21.40 -21.90 -16.82
CA CYS A 373 19.95 -22.01 -16.66
C CYS A 373 19.26 -22.58 -17.91
N ILE A 374 19.66 -22.14 -19.11
CA ILE A 374 19.10 -22.64 -20.38
C ILE A 374 19.44 -24.12 -20.56
N ILE A 375 20.71 -24.50 -20.34
CA ILE A 375 21.16 -25.89 -20.49
C ILE A 375 20.44 -26.82 -19.51
N ILE A 376 20.39 -26.46 -18.22
CA ILE A 376 19.71 -27.26 -17.19
C ILE A 376 18.21 -27.36 -17.48
N SER A 377 17.57 -26.25 -17.86
CA SER A 377 16.14 -26.25 -18.19
C SER A 377 15.85 -27.14 -19.40
N GLY A 378 16.72 -27.13 -20.42
CA GLY A 378 16.64 -28.04 -21.56
C GLY A 378 16.72 -29.50 -21.16
N ALA A 379 17.66 -29.86 -20.29
CA ALA A 379 17.79 -31.23 -19.76
C ALA A 379 16.56 -31.65 -18.96
N VAL A 380 16.00 -30.76 -18.12
CA VAL A 380 14.77 -31.03 -17.36
C VAL A 380 13.58 -31.23 -18.30
N PHE A 381 13.40 -30.37 -19.30
CA PHE A 381 12.32 -30.50 -20.28
C PHE A 381 12.45 -31.78 -21.10
N ALA A 382 13.64 -32.11 -21.61
CA ALA A 382 13.87 -33.35 -22.34
C ALA A 382 13.62 -34.58 -21.45
N GLY A 383 14.13 -34.56 -20.22
CA GLY A 383 13.96 -35.66 -19.26
C GLY A 383 12.51 -35.90 -18.86
N VAL A 384 11.67 -34.86 -18.74
CA VAL A 384 10.25 -35.03 -18.40
C VAL A 384 9.40 -35.31 -19.64
N LEU A 385 9.67 -34.65 -20.77
CA LEU A 385 8.82 -34.72 -21.96
C LEU A 385 9.13 -35.90 -22.90
N MET A 386 10.40 -36.31 -23.00
CA MET A 386 10.84 -37.35 -23.95
C MET A 386 10.97 -38.74 -23.31
N THR A 387 10.84 -38.87 -21.98
CA THR A 387 10.87 -40.17 -21.31
C THR A 387 9.46 -40.76 -21.19
N SER A 388 9.38 -42.06 -20.90
CA SER A 388 8.13 -42.79 -20.65
C SER A 388 7.39 -42.36 -19.38
N PHE A 389 7.91 -41.37 -18.64
CA PHE A 389 7.29 -40.82 -17.44
C PHE A 389 5.89 -40.25 -17.71
N LEU A 390 5.73 -39.47 -18.78
CA LEU A 390 4.41 -38.90 -19.11
C LEU A 390 3.41 -39.95 -19.62
N SER A 391 3.89 -41.00 -20.29
CA SER A 391 3.03 -42.10 -20.74
C SER A 391 2.53 -42.99 -19.60
N ALA A 392 3.19 -42.97 -18.44
CA ALA A 392 2.75 -43.69 -17.25
C ALA A 392 1.64 -42.95 -16.47
N LEU A 393 1.32 -41.71 -16.85
CA LEU A 393 0.36 -40.85 -16.14
C LEU A 393 -1.01 -40.83 -16.85
N PRO A 394 -2.13 -40.73 -16.10
CA PRO A 394 -3.44 -40.44 -16.67
C PRO A 394 -3.46 -39.17 -17.54
N SER A 395 -4.27 -39.17 -18.60
CA SER A 395 -4.32 -38.09 -19.61
C SER A 395 -4.45 -36.68 -19.03
N ILE A 396 -5.33 -36.50 -18.03
CA ILE A 396 -5.54 -35.21 -17.36
C ILE A 396 -4.30 -34.78 -16.59
N THR A 397 -3.66 -35.70 -15.87
CA THR A 397 -2.46 -35.40 -15.08
C THR A 397 -1.25 -35.08 -15.97
N ALA A 398 -1.09 -35.76 -17.10
CA ALA A 398 -0.04 -35.44 -18.06
C ALA A 398 -0.23 -34.04 -18.67
N LEU A 399 -1.48 -33.64 -18.95
CA LEU A 399 -1.79 -32.29 -19.43
C LEU A 399 -1.46 -31.22 -18.38
N LEU A 400 -1.81 -31.47 -17.11
CA LEU A 400 -1.47 -30.57 -16.01
C LEU A 400 0.04 -30.43 -15.81
N VAL A 401 0.79 -31.53 -15.91
CA VAL A 401 2.27 -31.50 -15.83
C VAL A 401 2.85 -30.68 -16.97
N LYS A 402 2.37 -30.85 -18.21
CA LYS A 402 2.81 -30.03 -19.36
C LYS A 402 2.47 -28.54 -19.17
N ALA A 403 1.34 -28.20 -18.56
CA ALA A 403 1.00 -26.80 -18.30
C ALA A 403 1.82 -26.19 -17.14
N ALA A 404 2.06 -26.95 -16.07
CA ALA A 404 2.73 -26.48 -14.86
C ALA A 404 4.27 -26.42 -14.98
N LEU A 405 4.87 -27.35 -15.72
CA LEU A 405 6.33 -27.47 -15.86
C LEU A 405 7.04 -26.17 -16.29
N PRO A 406 6.63 -25.47 -17.37
CA PRO A 406 7.28 -24.23 -17.77
C PRO A 406 7.10 -23.12 -16.71
N VAL A 407 5.95 -23.06 -16.03
CA VAL A 407 5.70 -22.06 -14.98
C VAL A 407 6.65 -22.26 -13.79
N ILE A 408 6.81 -23.51 -13.33
CA ILE A 408 7.71 -23.86 -12.24
C ILE A 408 9.16 -23.56 -12.63
N VAL A 409 9.59 -24.00 -13.81
CA VAL A 409 10.96 -23.78 -14.30
C VAL A 409 11.26 -22.30 -14.47
N LEU A 410 10.34 -21.49 -14.98
CA LEU A 410 10.52 -20.04 -15.07
C LEU A 410 10.61 -19.39 -13.69
N GLY A 411 9.77 -19.82 -12.73
CA GLY A 411 9.82 -19.31 -11.35
C GLY A 411 11.16 -19.62 -10.66
N VAL A 412 11.67 -20.84 -10.81
CA VAL A 412 12.97 -21.25 -10.27
C VAL A 412 14.12 -20.48 -10.93
N ASN A 413 14.12 -20.37 -12.26
CA ASN A 413 15.16 -19.63 -12.97
C ASN A 413 15.15 -18.12 -12.65
N TRP A 414 13.98 -17.52 -12.46
CA TRP A 414 13.86 -16.14 -11.97
C TRP A 414 14.52 -15.98 -10.60
N ALA A 415 14.24 -16.92 -9.68
CA ALA A 415 14.86 -16.91 -8.34
C ALA A 415 16.38 -17.11 -8.41
N ILE A 416 16.87 -18.01 -9.26
CA ILE A 416 18.31 -18.24 -9.45
C ILE A 416 18.99 -16.98 -10.00
N LEU A 417 18.47 -16.39 -11.08
CA LEU A 417 19.05 -15.21 -11.72
C LEU A 417 19.08 -13.99 -10.80
N THR A 418 18.08 -13.83 -9.92
CA THR A 418 18.08 -12.75 -8.91
C THR A 418 19.08 -13.00 -7.79
N GLN A 419 19.16 -14.24 -7.30
CA GLN A 419 20.08 -14.62 -6.21
C GLN A 419 21.55 -14.61 -6.64
N THR A 420 21.88 -15.02 -7.87
CA THR A 420 23.27 -15.09 -8.34
C THR A 420 23.89 -13.71 -8.51
N ALA A 421 23.12 -12.74 -9.02
CA ALA A 421 23.56 -11.34 -9.07
C ALA A 421 23.88 -10.80 -7.67
N ARG A 422 23.03 -11.12 -6.69
CA ARG A 422 23.25 -10.75 -5.28
C ARG A 422 24.48 -11.44 -4.70
N TRP A 423 24.66 -12.73 -4.96
CA TRP A 423 25.79 -13.50 -4.44
C TRP A 423 27.13 -13.00 -5.02
N GLY A 424 27.17 -12.72 -6.33
CA GLY A 424 28.35 -12.15 -6.98
C GLY A 424 28.73 -10.78 -6.42
N LEU A 425 27.73 -9.91 -6.18
CA LEU A 425 27.97 -8.62 -5.52
C LEU A 425 28.41 -8.80 -4.06
N LYS A 426 27.78 -9.69 -3.29
CA LYS A 426 28.13 -9.94 -1.87
C LYS A 426 29.56 -10.46 -1.73
N ARG A 427 30.03 -11.25 -2.69
CA ARG A 427 31.41 -11.74 -2.72
C ARG A 427 32.42 -10.61 -2.91
N LYS A 428 32.12 -9.62 -3.75
CA LYS A 428 32.98 -8.46 -4.00
C LYS A 428 32.87 -7.38 -2.91
N PHE A 429 31.68 -7.18 -2.36
CA PHE A 429 31.39 -6.14 -1.37
C PHE A 429 30.76 -6.74 -0.10
N PRO A 430 31.52 -7.46 0.73
CA PRO A 430 30.99 -8.19 1.89
C PRO A 430 30.47 -7.26 3.01
N THR A 431 30.97 -6.03 3.08
CA THR A 431 30.68 -5.07 4.16
C THR A 431 29.39 -4.26 3.95
N ILE A 432 28.75 -4.36 2.78
CA ILE A 432 27.59 -3.52 2.42
C ILE A 432 26.30 -4.33 2.48
N ALA A 433 25.31 -3.82 3.22
CA ALA A 433 23.97 -4.39 3.25
C ALA A 433 23.29 -4.24 1.87
N MET A 434 22.79 -5.35 1.31
CA MET A 434 22.16 -5.40 -0.01
C MET A 434 20.66 -5.66 0.10
N THR A 435 19.87 -5.01 -0.75
CA THR A 435 18.43 -5.30 -0.86
C THR A 435 18.16 -6.73 -1.28
N SER A 436 16.97 -7.22 -0.90
CA SER A 436 16.51 -8.57 -1.25
C SER A 436 16.13 -8.74 -2.71
N LYS A 437 15.89 -7.66 -3.46
CA LYS A 437 15.44 -7.69 -4.86
C LYS A 437 16.37 -6.86 -5.74
N GLN A 438 17.22 -7.55 -6.50
CA GLN A 438 18.00 -6.94 -7.58
C GLN A 438 17.28 -7.17 -8.91
N ASN A 439 17.21 -6.13 -9.75
CA ASN A 439 16.57 -6.25 -11.05
C ASN A 439 17.35 -7.19 -11.97
N ILE A 440 16.65 -8.19 -12.51
CA ILE A 440 17.16 -9.20 -13.45
C ILE A 440 17.76 -8.57 -14.71
N GLY A 441 17.25 -7.40 -15.12
CA GLY A 441 17.70 -6.67 -16.31
C GLY A 441 17.36 -7.39 -17.62
N ARG A 442 17.78 -6.82 -18.76
CA ARG A 442 17.49 -7.36 -20.11
C ARG A 442 17.98 -8.79 -20.31
N THR A 443 19.13 -9.12 -19.72
CA THR A 443 19.76 -10.45 -19.86
C THR A 443 18.86 -11.56 -19.34
N GLY A 444 18.28 -11.42 -18.15
CA GLY A 444 17.45 -12.52 -17.63
C GLY A 444 16.05 -12.58 -18.22
N TYR A 445 15.48 -11.47 -18.70
CA TYR A 445 14.26 -11.54 -19.53
C TYR A 445 14.52 -12.31 -20.83
N ALA A 446 15.67 -12.08 -21.48
CA ALA A 446 16.07 -12.85 -22.66
C ALA A 446 16.26 -14.34 -22.32
N THR A 447 16.82 -14.68 -21.15
CA THR A 447 16.94 -16.07 -20.68
C THR A 447 15.58 -16.74 -20.52
N LEU A 448 14.63 -16.07 -19.87
CA LEU A 448 13.28 -16.62 -19.66
C LEU A 448 12.54 -16.81 -20.98
N ALA A 449 12.69 -15.88 -21.93
CA ALA A 449 12.16 -16.03 -23.29
C ALA A 449 12.81 -17.22 -24.02
N ALA A 450 14.12 -17.38 -23.93
CA ALA A 450 14.83 -18.51 -24.53
C ALA A 450 14.37 -19.86 -23.96
N ILE A 451 14.11 -19.95 -22.66
CA ILE A 451 13.59 -21.16 -21.99
C ILE A 451 12.20 -21.52 -22.52
N LEU A 452 11.33 -20.52 -22.76
CA LEU A 452 10.00 -20.75 -23.35
C LEU A 452 10.09 -21.25 -24.80
N VAL A 453 10.98 -20.65 -25.61
CA VAL A 453 11.23 -21.12 -26.99
C VAL A 453 11.74 -22.56 -26.98
N LEU A 454 12.68 -22.87 -26.08
CA LEU A 454 13.21 -24.22 -25.92
C LEU A 454 12.12 -25.23 -25.53
N TYR A 455 11.24 -24.87 -24.60
CA TYR A 455 10.10 -25.69 -24.22
C TYR A 455 9.18 -25.98 -25.42
N GLY A 456 8.80 -24.94 -26.17
CA GLY A 456 7.96 -25.09 -27.36
C GLY A 456 8.59 -25.99 -28.43
N ALA A 457 9.90 -25.85 -28.66
CA ALA A 457 10.64 -26.70 -29.59
C ALA A 457 10.64 -28.19 -29.17
N ILE A 458 10.82 -28.48 -27.87
CA ILE A 458 10.78 -29.86 -27.35
C ILE A 458 9.37 -30.46 -27.44
N VAL A 459 8.32 -29.68 -27.14
CA VAL A 459 6.93 -30.14 -27.29
C VAL A 459 6.59 -30.42 -28.76
N LEU A 460 7.06 -29.59 -29.69
CA LEU A 460 6.92 -29.84 -31.12
C LEU A 460 7.67 -31.10 -31.55
N ALA A 461 8.92 -31.28 -31.10
CA ALA A 461 9.71 -32.48 -31.38
C ALA A 461 9.02 -33.75 -30.85
N GLN A 462 8.44 -33.71 -29.64
CA GLN A 462 7.67 -34.82 -29.09
C GLN A 462 6.48 -35.20 -29.99
N ARG A 463 5.82 -34.21 -30.62
CA ARG A 463 4.68 -34.46 -31.52
C ARG A 463 5.10 -35.06 -32.88
N TYR A 464 6.28 -34.69 -33.37
CA TYR A 464 6.80 -35.18 -34.66
C TYR A 464 7.51 -36.54 -34.56
N PHE A 465 8.22 -36.80 -33.47
CA PHE A 465 9.03 -38.02 -33.28
C PHE A 465 8.41 -39.05 -32.32
N GLY A 466 7.37 -38.69 -31.57
CA GLY A 466 6.67 -39.58 -30.62
C GLY A 466 5.41 -40.24 -31.19
N GLY A 467 5.32 -40.36 -32.51
CA GLY A 467 4.29 -41.11 -33.23
C GLY A 467 4.75 -42.51 -33.60
#